data_AF-A0AAT9RDS9-F1
#
_entry.id   AF-A0AAT9RDS9-F1
#
_cell.length_a   1.000
_cell.length_b   1.000
_cell.length_c   1.000
_cell.angle_alpha   90.00
_cell.angle_beta   90.00
_cell.angle_gamma   90.00
#
_symmetry.space_group_name_H-M   'P 1'
#
loop_
_entity.id
_entity.type
_entity.pdbx_description
1 polymer ?
#
loop_
_entity_poly.entity_id
_entity_poly.type
_entity_poly.pdbx_seq_one_letter_code
_entity_poly.pdbx_strand_id
1 'polypeptide(L)'
;MERRSCGDGAKGERLYDWTTFAVQVKDEKPADGFTHWLVLRRSLHPDRRGKDGQLHCEIAYLLVHIPAGTTVLGTSPGPVAAGRSRRTTRSTSSSSA
;
A
#
# COMPACT_ATOMS: atom_id res chain seq x y z
N MET A 1 -11.79 -0.18 12.09
CA MET A 1 -11.55 1.00 12.95
C MET A 1 -10.89 2.04 12.07
N GLU A 2 -11.59 3.13 11.77
CA GLU A 2 -11.11 4.18 10.87
C GLU A 2 -10.33 5.22 11.69
N ARG A 3 -9.04 5.39 11.39
CA ARG A 3 -8.18 6.38 12.04
C ARG A 3 -7.96 7.53 11.09
N ARG A 4 -8.68 8.61 11.33
CA ARG A 4 -8.59 9.85 10.58
C ARG A 4 -7.28 10.56 10.97
N SER A 5 -6.42 10.83 10.00
CA SER A 5 -5.38 11.83 10.15
C SER A 5 -5.75 13.06 9.33
N CYS A 6 -5.58 14.24 9.92
CA CYS A 6 -5.69 15.52 9.23
C CYS A 6 -4.28 16.02 8.86
N GLY A 7 -4.18 16.74 7.76
CA GLY A 7 -2.99 17.49 7.42
C GLY A 7 -3.36 18.77 6.66
N ASP A 8 -2.66 19.85 6.95
CA ASP A 8 -2.79 21.10 6.20
C ASP A 8 -2.26 20.90 4.78
N GLY A 9 -3.16 20.83 3.81
CA GLY A 9 -2.81 20.79 2.40
C GLY A 9 -2.74 22.20 1.81
N ALA A 10 -2.03 22.35 0.69
CA ALA A 10 -1.94 23.62 -0.05
C ALA A 10 -3.30 24.16 -0.56
N LYS A 11 -4.39 23.40 -0.43
CA LYS A 11 -5.76 23.77 -0.81
C LYS A 11 -6.78 23.63 0.33
N GLY A 12 -6.31 23.64 1.58
CA GLY A 12 -7.13 23.42 2.77
C GLY A 12 -6.91 22.04 3.40
N GLU A 13 -7.69 21.76 4.45
CA GLU A 13 -7.61 20.52 5.23
C GLU A 13 -7.80 19.29 4.34
N ARG A 14 -6.94 18.28 4.52
CA ARG A 14 -7.09 16.98 3.87
C ARG A 14 -7.21 15.89 4.92
N LEU A 15 -8.31 15.15 4.84
CA LEU A 15 -8.55 13.99 5.67
C LEU A 15 -8.06 12.72 4.96
N TYR A 16 -7.40 11.86 5.74
CA TYR A 16 -6.89 10.59 5.26
C TYR A 16 -7.32 9.44 6.16
N ASP A 17 -7.58 8.31 5.52
CA ASP A 17 -7.60 7.01 6.15
C ASP A 17 -6.26 6.33 6.02
N TRP A 18 -5.97 5.42 6.95
CA TRP A 18 -4.81 4.56 6.84
C TRP A 18 -5.03 3.18 7.43
N THR A 19 -4.22 2.24 6.95
CA THR A 19 -4.09 0.90 7.52
C THR A 19 -2.65 0.44 7.35
N THR A 20 -2.25 -0.54 8.16
CA THR A 20 -0.90 -1.11 8.12
C THR A 20 -0.95 -2.63 8.00
N PHE A 21 0.12 -3.20 7.44
CA PHE A 21 0.31 -4.64 7.35
C PHE A 21 1.77 -4.95 7.61
N ALA A 22 2.05 -5.95 8.45
CA ALA A 22 3.37 -6.56 8.47
C ALA A 22 3.57 -7.31 7.15
N VAL A 23 4.70 -7.08 6.48
CA VAL A 23 4.97 -7.67 5.16
C VAL A 23 6.35 -8.30 5.11
N GLN A 24 6.50 -9.31 4.26
CA GLN A 24 7.79 -9.78 3.80
C GLN A 24 8.03 -9.23 2.39
N VAL A 25 9.19 -8.62 2.18
CA VAL A 25 9.59 -8.09 0.88
C VAL A 25 10.50 -9.13 0.23
N LYS A 26 10.20 -9.49 -1.02
CA LYS A 26 10.97 -10.49 -1.75
C LYS A 26 12.39 -9.97 -1.97
N ASP A 27 13.38 -10.81 -1.68
CA ASP A 27 14.80 -10.51 -1.87
C ASP A 27 15.34 -9.32 -1.04
N GLU A 28 14.55 -8.78 -0.10
CA GLU A 28 14.93 -7.68 0.77
C GLU A 28 14.61 -8.02 2.23
N LYS A 29 15.66 -8.24 3.02
CA LYS A 29 15.52 -8.46 4.46
C LYS A 29 15.47 -7.11 5.18
N PRO A 30 14.66 -6.98 6.24
CA PRO A 30 14.77 -5.86 7.15
C PRO A 30 16.19 -5.77 7.72
N ALA A 31 16.62 -4.56 8.04
CA ALA A 31 17.81 -4.35 8.84
C ALA A 31 17.70 -5.06 10.20
N ASP A 32 18.84 -5.42 10.78
CA ASP A 32 18.88 -6.11 12.08
C ASP A 32 18.14 -5.33 13.15
N GLY A 33 17.23 -6.00 13.86
CA GLY A 33 16.37 -5.36 14.86
C GLY A 33 15.18 -4.57 14.29
N PHE A 34 14.90 -4.65 12.99
CA PHE A 34 13.73 -4.01 12.36
C PHE A 34 12.78 -5.03 11.71
N THR A 35 11.57 -4.58 11.41
CA THR A 35 10.53 -5.30 10.65
C THR A 35 10.00 -4.42 9.53
N HIS A 36 9.58 -5.05 8.43
CA HIS A 36 8.93 -4.33 7.32
C HIS A 36 7.43 -4.22 7.54
N TRP A 37 6.93 -3.00 7.35
CA TRP A 37 5.52 -2.69 7.39
C TRP A 37 5.11 -1.92 6.15
N LEU A 38 3.99 -2.31 5.56
CA LEU A 38 3.35 -1.55 4.50
C LEU A 38 2.26 -0.67 5.11
N VAL A 39 2.40 0.64 4.98
CA VAL A 39 1.39 1.62 5.35
C VAL A 39 0.65 2.05 4.08
N LEU A 40 -0.66 1.86 4.06
CA LEU A 40 -1.53 2.41 3.03
C LEU A 40 -2.18 3.65 3.59
N ARG A 41 -2.08 4.77 2.88
CA ARG A 41 -2.79 6.00 3.18
C ARG A 41 -3.71 6.35 2.03
N ARG A 42 -5.00 6.54 2.30
CA ARG A 42 -6.01 6.90 1.30
C ARG A 42 -6.56 8.29 1.61
N SER A 43 -6.56 9.18 0.62
CA SER A 43 -7.28 10.46 0.71
C SER A 43 -8.79 10.21 0.77
N LEU A 44 -9.50 10.90 1.65
CA LEU A 44 -10.97 10.90 1.65
C LEU A 44 -11.55 11.88 0.64
N HIS A 45 -10.72 12.77 0.08
CA HIS A 45 -11.11 13.70 -0.96
C HIS A 45 -10.63 13.17 -2.33
N PRO A 46 -11.55 12.90 -3.26
CA PRO A 46 -11.17 12.49 -4.60
C PRO A 46 -10.70 13.70 -5.40
N ASP A 47 -9.47 13.66 -5.90
CA ASP A 47 -8.81 14.81 -6.56
C ASP A 47 -8.16 14.46 -7.90
N ARG A 48 -8.22 13.18 -8.31
CA ARG A 48 -7.67 12.71 -9.58
C ARG A 48 -8.75 12.18 -10.50
N ARG A 49 -8.88 12.75 -11.70
CA ARG A 49 -9.81 12.25 -12.72
C ARG A 49 -9.22 11.06 -13.47
N GLY A 50 -9.96 9.96 -13.51
CA GLY A 50 -9.66 8.75 -14.25
C GLY A 50 -9.95 8.90 -15.75
N LYS A 51 -9.50 7.92 -16.54
CA LYS A 51 -9.74 7.89 -18.00
C LYS A 51 -11.22 7.64 -18.35
N ASP A 52 -11.97 7.07 -17.42
CA ASP A 52 -13.42 6.88 -17.44
C ASP A 52 -14.20 8.13 -17.03
N GLY A 53 -13.50 9.23 -16.70
CA GLY A 53 -14.10 10.48 -16.27
C GLY A 53 -14.51 10.51 -14.79
N GLN A 54 -14.36 9.40 -14.04
CA GLN A 54 -14.66 9.34 -12.61
C GLN A 54 -13.56 10.00 -11.78
N LEU A 55 -13.90 10.49 -10.59
CA LEU A 55 -12.91 11.00 -9.64
C LEU A 55 -12.47 9.87 -8.71
N HIS A 56 -11.16 9.70 -8.55
CA HIS A 56 -10.56 8.72 -7.66
C HIS A 56 -9.87 9.42 -6.49
N CYS A 57 -9.93 8.76 -5.33
CA CYS A 57 -9.10 9.08 -4.20
C CYS A 57 -7.65 8.68 -4.46
N GLU A 58 -6.72 9.54 -4.05
CA GLU A 58 -5.30 9.20 -3.98
C GLU A 58 -5.07 8.07 -2.96
N ILE A 59 -4.24 7.10 -3.30
CA ILE A 59 -3.70 6.09 -2.38
C ILE A 59 -2.18 6.11 -2.47
N ALA A 60 -1.52 6.29 -1.33
CA ALA A 60 -0.07 6.19 -1.17
C ALA A 60 0.29 4.87 -0.46
N TYR A 61 1.38 4.25 -0.92
CA TYR A 61 1.95 3.04 -0.35
C TYR A 61 3.35 3.37 0.17
N LEU A 62 3.57 3.18 1.47
CA LEU A 62 4.86 3.45 2.12
C LEU A 62 5.38 2.17 2.75
N LEU A 63 6.57 1.73 2.33
CA LEU A 63 7.33 0.71 3.03
C LEU A 63 8.08 1.39 4.19
N VAL A 64 7.89 0.89 5.41
CA VAL A 64 8.47 1.45 6.63
C VAL A 64 9.25 0.38 7.38
N HIS A 65 10.41 0.76 7.90
CA HIS A 65 11.24 -0.07 8.76
C HIS A 65 10.96 0.33 10.20
N ILE A 66 10.35 -0.57 10.95
CA ILE A 66 9.94 -0.31 12.34
C ILE A 66 10.78 -1.19 13.26
N PRO A 67 11.36 -0.65 14.36
CA PRO A 67 12.07 -1.46 15.34
C PRO A 67 11.24 -2.65 15.80
N ALA A 68 11.85 -3.82 15.86
CA ALA A 68 11.22 -5.04 16.32
C ALA A 68 10.66 -4.84 17.73
N GLY A 69 9.44 -5.34 17.97
CA GLY A 69 8.73 -5.17 19.24
C GLY A 69 7.91 -3.88 19.36
N THR A 70 8.01 -2.95 18.42
CA THR A 70 7.12 -1.77 18.38
C THR A 70 5.67 -2.22 18.17
N THR A 71 4.78 -1.84 19.07
CA THR A 71 3.35 -2.14 18.94
C THR A 71 2.71 -1.19 17.94
N VAL A 72 2.35 -1.70 16.77
CA VAL A 72 1.53 -0.97 15.81
C VAL A 72 0.07 -1.27 16.12
N LEU A 73 -0.60 -0.33 16.79
CA LEU A 73 -2.01 -0.47 17.13
C LEU A 73 -2.85 -0.52 15.84
N GLY A 74 -3.90 -1.34 15.78
CA GLY A 74 -4.87 -1.36 14.67
C GLY A 74 -4.68 -2.45 13.60
N THR A 75 -3.72 -3.35 13.77
CA THR A 75 -3.43 -4.44 12.81
C THR A 75 -4.11 -5.77 13.19
N SER A 76 -4.60 -6.52 12.20
CA SER A 76 -4.83 -7.97 12.34
C SER A 76 -3.47 -8.70 12.35
N PRO A 77 -3.22 -9.65 13.28
CA PRO A 77 -1.91 -10.26 13.46
C PRO A 77 -1.68 -11.36 12.42
N GLY A 78 -1.12 -10.99 11.28
CA GLY A 78 -0.66 -11.96 10.30
C GLY A 78 0.20 -11.29 9.22
N PRO A 79 1.40 -11.82 8.90
CA PRO A 79 2.18 -11.31 7.79
C PRO A 79 1.44 -11.55 6.48
N VAL A 80 1.22 -10.49 5.70
CA VAL A 80 0.66 -10.60 4.35
C VAL A 80 1.81 -10.55 3.35
N ALA A 81 1.91 -11.54 2.47
CA ALA A 81 2.89 -11.52 1.39
C ALA A 81 2.55 -10.39 0.41
N ALA A 82 3.44 -9.41 0.25
CA ALA A 82 3.30 -8.33 -0.72
C ALA A 82 3.71 -8.84 -2.12
N GLY A 83 2.85 -9.66 -2.74
CA GLY A 83 3.07 -10.19 -4.08
C GLY A 83 2.25 -9.46 -5.14
N ARG A 84 2.90 -8.72 -6.05
CA ARG A 84 2.23 -8.23 -7.27
C ARG A 84 2.17 -9.38 -8.28
N SER A 85 1.08 -10.15 -8.27
CA SER A 85 0.81 -11.14 -9.33
C SER A 85 0.31 -10.44 -10.59
N ARG A 86 1.12 -10.46 -11.64
CA ARG A 86 0.64 -10.40 -13.02
C ARG A 86 1.63 -11.16 -13.91
N ARG A 87 1.44 -12.48 -13.98
CA ARG A 87 2.09 -13.35 -14.97
C ARG A 87 1.29 -13.23 -16.27
N THR A 88 1.76 -12.40 -17.20
CA THR A 88 1.28 -12.41 -18.58
C THR A 88 2.17 -13.38 -19.37
N THR A 89 1.81 -14.66 -19.42
CA THR A 89 2.38 -15.56 -20.43
C THR A 89 1.63 -15.33 -21.74
N ARG A 90 2.25 -14.62 -22.67
CA ARG A 90 1.80 -14.53 -24.06
C ARG A 90 2.04 -15.89 -24.68
N SER A 91 0.97 -16.65 -24.93
CA SER A 91 1.00 -17.86 -25.74
C SER A 91 1.38 -17.47 -27.18
N THR A 92 2.58 -17.82 -27.61
CA THR A 92 2.93 -17.83 -29.03
C THR A 92 2.46 -19.15 -29.61
N SER A 93 1.36 -19.10 -30.36
CA SER A 93 0.99 -20.15 -31.30
C SER A 93 1.96 -20.12 -32.48
N SER A 94 2.77 -21.15 -32.65
CA SER A 94 3.42 -21.45 -33.93
C SER A 94 2.72 -22.68 -34.52
N SER A 95 1.89 -22.44 -35.53
CA SER A 95 1.42 -23.47 -36.45
C SER A 95 2.60 -24.02 -37.23
N SER A 96 2.63 -25.33 -37.45
CA SER A 96 3.39 -25.93 -38.54
C SER A 96 2.48 -26.96 -39.20
N ALA A 97 2.31 -26.78 -40.50
CA ALA A 97 1.73 -27.76 -41.42
C ALA A 97 2.76 -28.84 -41.76
#